data_AF-A0A821D2J1-F1
#
_entry.id   AF-A0A821D2J1-F1
#
_cell.length_a   1.000
_cell.length_b   1.000
_cell.length_c   1.000
_cell.angle_alpha   90.00
_cell.angle_beta   90.00
_cell.angle_gamma   90.00
#
_symmetry.space_group_name_H-M   'P 1'
#
loop_
_entity.id
_entity.type
_entity.pdbx_description
1 polymer ?
#
loop_
_entity_poly.entity_id
_entity_poly.type
_entity_poly.pdbx_seq_one_letter_code
_entity_poly.pdbx_strand_id
1 'polypeptide(L)' 'MAYPVAHSMLTIPANLVHRILDHLDDFTILCSVRNVCTGLNVITEAYHRFA' A
#
# COMPACT_ATOMS: atom_id res chain seq x y z
N MET A 1 4.29 -0.96 -30.23
CA MET A 1 3.99 -1.69 -28.98
C MET A 1 3.73 -0.66 -27.91
N ALA A 2 2.47 -0.50 -27.47
CA ALA A 2 2.15 0.40 -26.37
C ALA A 2 2.43 -0.35 -25.06
N TYR A 3 3.40 0.11 -24.28
CA TYR A 3 3.58 -0.35 -22.90
C TYR A 3 2.31 -0.01 -22.11
N PRO A 4 1.80 -0.89 -21.23
CA PRO A 4 0.69 -0.51 -20.37
C PRO A 4 1.15 0.67 -19.52
N VAL A 5 0.32 1.73 -19.48
CA VAL A 5 0.50 2.85 -18.56
C VAL A 5 0.69 2.27 -17.17
N ALA A 6 1.88 2.41 -16.59
CA ALA A 6 2.18 1.93 -15.25
C ALA A 6 1.38 2.76 -14.26
N HIS A 7 0.19 2.28 -13.90
CA HIS A 7 -0.61 2.88 -12.84
C HIS A 7 0.08 2.55 -11.52
N SER A 8 0.78 3.54 -10.95
CA SER A 8 1.49 3.36 -9.70
C SER A 8 0.49 3.32 -8.54
N MET A 9 0.59 2.33 -7.65
CA MET A 9 -0.19 2.32 -6.40
C MET A 9 -0.03 3.62 -5.60
N LEU A 10 1.12 4.29 -5.72
CA LEU A 10 1.40 5.56 -5.04
C LEU A 10 0.63 6.75 -5.62
N THR A 11 0.00 6.60 -6.79
CA THR A 11 -0.87 7.63 -7.38
C THR A 11 -2.32 7.51 -6.94
N ILE A 12 -2.66 6.43 -6.22
CA ILE A 12 -3.99 6.21 -5.67
C ILE A 12 -4.09 6.96 -4.33
N PRO A 13 -5.20 7.64 -4.03
CA PRO A 13 -5.34 8.34 -2.75
C PRO A 13 -5.27 7.36 -1.57
N ALA A 14 -4.61 7.81 -0.48
CA ALA A 14 -4.26 6.97 0.67
C ALA A 14 -5.47 6.26 1.31
N ASN A 15 -6.66 6.87 1.27
CA ASN A 15 -7.90 6.27 1.76
C ASN A 15 -8.29 4.98 1.02
N LEU A 16 -8.06 4.92 -0.29
CA LEU A 16 -8.28 3.70 -1.08
C LEU A 16 -7.21 2.66 -0.78
N VAL A 17 -5.96 3.08 -0.57
CA VAL A 17 -4.90 2.16 -0.16
C VAL A 17 -5.23 1.55 1.21
N HIS A 18 -5.69 2.34 2.18
CA HIS A 18 -6.13 1.83 3.49
C HIS A 18 -7.27 0.82 3.36
N ARG A 19 -8.26 1.08 2.48
CA ARG A 19 -9.32 0.09 2.19
C ARG A 19 -8.80 -1.21 1.61
N ILE A 20 -7.75 -1.17 0.80
CA ILE A 20 -7.09 -2.39 0.31
C ILE A 20 -6.40 -3.12 1.47
N LEU A 21 -5.72 -2.38 2.35
CA LEU A 21 -5.08 -2.96 3.55
C LEU A 21 -6.10 -3.60 4.49
N ASP A 22 -7.33 -3.08 4.60
CA ASP A 22 -8.40 -3.67 5.41
C ASP A 22 -8.76 -5.12 4.99
N HIS A 23 -8.47 -5.49 3.74
CA HIS A 23 -8.71 -6.84 3.20
C HIS A 23 -7.51 -7.78 3.33
N LEU A 24 -6.40 -7.31 3.89
CA LEU A 24 -5.19 -8.08 4.11
C LEU A 24 -5.02 -8.43 5.58
N ASP A 25 -4.34 -9.53 5.86
CA ASP A 25 -3.93 -9.88 7.21
C ASP A 25 -2.70 -9.08 7.65
N ASP A 26 -2.53 -8.94 8.97
CA ASP A 26 -1.49 -8.11 9.56
C ASP A 26 -0.08 -8.57 9.18
N PHE A 27 0.12 -9.88 9.01
CA PHE A 27 1.40 -10.44 8.56
C PHE A 27 1.72 -10.02 7.13
N THR A 28 0.76 -10.12 6.21
CA THR A 28 0.92 -9.65 4.83
C THR A 28 1.23 -8.15 4.78
N ILE A 29 0.56 -7.33 5.59
CA ILE A 29 0.80 -5.88 5.61
C ILE A 29 2.22 -5.57 6.10
N LEU A 30 2.63 -6.16 7.23
CA LEU A 30 3.90 -5.84 7.89
C LEU A 30 5.12 -6.46 7.21
N CYS A 31 5.00 -7.69 6.69
CA CYS A 31 6.14 -8.41 6.12
C CYS A 31 6.24 -8.25 4.60
N SER A 32 5.13 -8.00 3.89
CA SER A 32 5.12 -7.81 2.44
C SER A 32 4.94 -6.34 2.06
N VAL A 33 3.75 -5.76 2.29
CA VAL A 33 3.39 -4.44 1.76
C VAL A 33 4.33 -3.35 2.23
N ARG A 34 4.66 -3.34 3.52
CA ARG A 34 5.61 -2.39 4.13
C ARG A 34 6.98 -2.39 3.44
N ASN A 35 7.44 -3.55 2.97
CA ASN A 35 8.79 -3.73 2.41
C ASN A 35 8.86 -3.56 0.89
N VAL A 36 7.75 -3.26 0.20
CA VAL A 36 7.72 -3.09 -1.26
C VAL A 36 8.44 -1.82 -1.69
N CYS A 37 8.11 -0.68 -1.07
CA CYS A 37 8.75 0.60 -1.36
C CYS A 37 8.57 1.58 -0.21
N THR A 38 9.40 2.63 -0.17
CA THR A 38 9.35 3.66 0.87
C THR A 38 7.98 4.33 0.98
N GLY A 39 7.28 4.52 -0.14
CA GLY A 39 5.94 5.10 -0.14
C GLY A 39 4.90 4.22 0.55
N LEU A 40 4.94 2.90 0.31
CA LEU A 40 4.06 1.96 0.99
C LEU A 40 4.42 1.79 2.47
N ASN A 41 5.71 1.86 2.83
CA ASN A 41 6.14 1.88 4.24
C ASN A 41 5.47 3.03 5.02
N VAL A 42 5.55 4.25 4.49
CA VAL A 42 4.94 5.43 5.11
C VAL A 42 3.42 5.29 5.23
N ILE A 43 2.76 4.74 4.20
CA ILE A 43 1.31 4.49 4.24
C ILE A 43 0.97 3.46 5.32
N THR A 44 1.72 2.36 5.41
CA THR A 44 1.48 1.34 6.43
C THR A 44 1.77 1.83 7.85
N GLU A 45 2.71 2.75 8.04
CA GLU A 45 2.97 3.38 9.34
C GLU A 45 1.85 4.37 9.75
N ALA A 46 1.19 5.00 8.77
CA ALA A 46 0.04 5.88 9.01
C ALA A 46 -1.31 5.14 9.04
N TYR A 47 -1.31 3.83 8.81
CA TYR A 47 -2.53 3.02 8.77
C TYR A 47 -3.03 2.79 10.19
N HIS A 48 -4.29 3.16 10.44
CA HIS A 48 -4.95 3.22 11.76
C HIS A 48 -4.84 1.96 12.63
N ARG A 49 -4.53 0.81 12.04
CA ARG A 49 -4.36 -0.48 12.74
C ARG A 49 -2.99 -0.63 13.41
N PHE A 50 -2.01 0.16 12.97
CA PHE A 50 -0.62 0.16 13.45
C PHE A 50 -0.09 1.56 13.86
N ALA A 51 -0.86 2.62 13.62
CA ALA A 51 -0.61 4.00 14.07
C ALA A 51 -1.13 4.24 15.49
#